data_AF-A0A945ZHX9-F1
#
_entry.id   AF-A0A945ZHX9-F1
#
_cell.length_a   1.000
_cell.length_b   1.000
_cell.length_c   1.000
_cell.angle_alpha   90.00
_cell.angle_beta   90.00
_cell.angle_gamma   90.00
#
_symmetry.space_group_name_H-M   'P 1'
#
loop_
_entity.id
_entity.type
_entity.pdbx_description
1 polymer ?
#
loop_
_entity_poly.entity_id
_entity_poly.type
_entity_poly.pdbx_seq_one_letter_code
_entity_poly.pdbx_strand_id
1 'polypeptide(L)'
;MNWRLLISLALLASVLAAADTRADGAKLVLGELFHRPPDFAPAADGGVLARDPSGWVRLVVTGGRIAAIDTEEVPYQERNVPGIIPGAMVARSNGDIAAAWLAAPTDRYRHGVLGDEIEAGELRVLMRDGRTLRHAVPRDSVFEDLEPRIADIDGDGQPEVVVVRSYLNAGAAVAVFAVRGEAVTQVAQARPIGSPYRWLNPVGIADFDGDGKTEIAIIETPHIGGRLKLLERQGNALIADEIGDGFSNHVIGSAALSMHAVFDWNADGVPDMAIPSQNRRSLRVVTARGGKLVELARIDHPHAIVAPMILGDLNGNGVDDVVYALFDGTVCVLIR
;
A
#
# COMPACT_ATOMS: atom_id res chain seq x y z
N MET A 1 -33.87 -24.34 21.62
CA MET A 1 -32.41 -24.21 21.78
C MET A 1 -31.78 -25.36 21.00
N ASN A 2 -31.31 -25.11 19.78
CA ASN A 2 -30.52 -26.05 18.98
C ASN A 2 -29.74 -25.22 17.96
N TRP A 3 -28.47 -25.00 18.25
CA TRP A 3 -27.52 -24.36 17.37
C TRP A 3 -27.13 -25.37 16.28
N ARG A 4 -27.41 -25.06 15.01
CA ARG A 4 -26.83 -25.78 13.88
C ARG A 4 -25.59 -25.00 13.42
N LEU A 5 -24.41 -25.45 13.86
CA LEU A 5 -23.16 -25.16 13.15
C LEU A 5 -23.27 -25.80 11.76
N LEU A 6 -23.27 -24.98 10.71
CA LEU A 6 -23.04 -25.44 9.35
C LEU A 6 -21.58 -25.15 9.01
N ILE A 7 -20.71 -26.12 9.25
CA ILE A 7 -19.36 -26.09 8.69
C ILE A 7 -19.48 -26.58 7.24
N SER A 8 -19.50 -25.65 6.29
CA SER A 8 -19.40 -25.99 4.87
C SER A 8 -17.94 -26.29 4.53
N LEU A 9 -17.50 -27.54 4.72
CA LEU A 9 -16.23 -28.04 4.20
C LEU A 9 -16.35 -28.25 2.68
N ALA A 10 -15.94 -27.26 1.89
CA ALA A 10 -15.57 -27.49 0.51
C ALA A 10 -14.12 -27.99 0.46
N LEU A 11 -13.93 -29.31 0.41
CA LEU A 11 -12.64 -29.94 0.09
C LEU A 11 -12.44 -29.93 -1.43
N LEU A 12 -11.66 -28.98 -1.94
CA LEU A 12 -10.97 -29.12 -3.22
C LEU A 12 -9.47 -29.15 -2.93
N ALA A 13 -8.88 -30.32 -3.14
CA ALA A 13 -7.45 -30.55 -3.06
C ALA A 13 -6.86 -30.32 -4.46
N SER A 14 -6.35 -29.12 -4.73
CA SER A 14 -5.36 -28.88 -5.77
C SER A 14 -4.01 -28.67 -5.07
N VAL A 15 -3.21 -29.74 -4.97
CA VAL A 15 -1.78 -29.59 -4.71
C VAL A 15 -1.17 -29.13 -6.04
N LEU A 16 -1.20 -27.82 -6.31
CA LEU A 16 -0.25 -27.26 -7.26
C LEU A 16 1.13 -27.43 -6.63
N ALA A 17 2.02 -28.11 -7.36
CA ALA A 17 3.42 -28.23 -7.01
C ALA A 17 3.93 -26.82 -6.67
N ALA A 18 4.41 -26.64 -5.43
CA ALA A 18 5.04 -25.42 -5.00
C ALA A 18 6.05 -25.01 -6.07
N ALA A 19 5.88 -23.83 -6.63
CA ALA A 19 6.92 -23.19 -7.43
C ALA A 19 8.21 -23.25 -6.61
N ASP A 20 9.32 -23.55 -7.28
CA ASP A 20 10.65 -23.73 -6.70
C ASP A 20 11.05 -22.46 -5.92
N THR A 21 10.70 -22.38 -4.64
CA THR A 21 10.97 -21.23 -3.79
C THR A 21 12.42 -21.33 -3.33
N ARG A 22 13.30 -20.60 -4.00
CA ARG A 22 14.52 -20.10 -3.35
C ARG A 22 14.09 -19.01 -2.36
N ALA A 23 13.70 -19.44 -1.17
CA ALA A 23 13.43 -18.57 -0.04
C ALA A 23 13.92 -19.29 1.22
N ASP A 24 14.87 -18.68 1.93
CA ASP A 24 15.32 -19.15 3.23
C ASP A 24 14.12 -19.13 4.21
N GLY A 25 13.52 -20.29 4.47
CA GLY A 25 12.55 -20.50 5.55
C GLY A 25 11.08 -20.13 5.30
N ALA A 26 10.77 -19.18 4.41
CA ALA A 26 9.39 -18.77 4.16
C ALA A 26 8.57 -19.79 3.36
N LYS A 27 7.29 -19.95 3.70
CA LYS A 27 6.40 -20.94 3.08
C LYS A 27 5.19 -20.30 2.42
N LEU A 28 5.05 -20.49 1.11
CA LEU A 28 3.83 -20.11 0.40
C LEU A 28 2.71 -21.13 0.67
N VAL A 29 1.55 -20.64 1.10
CA VAL A 29 0.31 -21.40 1.20
C VAL A 29 -0.71 -20.79 0.23
N LEU A 30 -1.40 -21.65 -0.53
CA LEU A 30 -2.42 -21.25 -1.50
C LEU A 30 -3.80 -21.76 -1.08
N GLY A 31 -4.84 -21.00 -1.43
CA GLY A 31 -6.23 -21.36 -1.15
C GLY A 31 -7.16 -20.84 -2.24
N GLU A 32 -7.82 -21.76 -2.94
CA GLU A 32 -8.88 -21.49 -3.93
C GLU A 32 -10.22 -21.26 -3.20
N LEU A 33 -10.29 -20.21 -2.38
CA LEU A 33 -11.44 -19.91 -1.53
C LEU A 33 -12.51 -19.05 -2.24
N PHE A 34 -12.12 -18.32 -3.28
CA PHE A 34 -12.96 -17.37 -3.98
C PHE A 34 -12.90 -17.58 -5.50
N HIS A 35 -13.99 -17.28 -6.20
CA HIS A 35 -14.07 -17.37 -7.67
C HIS A 35 -13.63 -16.08 -8.39
N ARG A 36 -13.28 -15.06 -7.61
CA ARG A 36 -12.78 -13.75 -8.06
C ARG A 36 -11.91 -13.16 -6.95
N PRO A 37 -11.05 -12.18 -7.23
CA PRO A 37 -10.22 -11.55 -6.21
C PRO A 37 -11.10 -10.97 -5.07
N PRO A 38 -10.85 -11.34 -3.81
CA PRO A 38 -11.55 -10.76 -2.66
C PRO A 38 -11.02 -9.36 -2.34
N ASP A 39 -11.84 -8.57 -1.64
CA ASP A 39 -11.37 -7.38 -0.92
C ASP A 39 -10.69 -7.84 0.38
N PHE A 40 -9.54 -7.26 0.73
CA PHE A 40 -8.86 -7.51 2.01
C PHE A 40 -8.96 -6.32 2.96
N ALA A 41 -8.96 -6.61 4.26
CA ALA A 41 -8.92 -5.59 5.30
C ALA A 41 -8.37 -6.15 6.62
N PRO A 42 -7.76 -5.30 7.47
CA PRO A 42 -7.26 -5.74 8.76
C PRO A 42 -8.43 -6.01 9.71
N ALA A 43 -8.29 -7.07 10.51
CA ALA A 43 -9.13 -7.31 11.68
C ALA A 43 -8.61 -6.45 12.85
N ALA A 44 -9.47 -6.17 13.83
CA ALA A 44 -9.16 -5.35 14.99
C ALA A 44 -8.06 -5.94 15.89
N ASP A 45 -7.84 -7.24 15.81
CA ASP A 45 -6.84 -7.99 16.59
C ASP A 45 -5.57 -8.34 15.79
N GLY A 46 -5.38 -7.72 14.61
CA GLY A 46 -4.21 -7.96 13.75
C GLY A 46 -4.38 -9.15 12.80
N GLY A 47 -5.54 -9.82 12.79
CA GLY A 47 -5.87 -10.82 11.78
C GLY A 47 -6.23 -10.22 10.42
N VAL A 48 -6.58 -11.08 9.46
CA VAL A 48 -6.97 -10.67 8.11
C VAL A 48 -8.40 -11.07 7.80
N LEU A 49 -9.17 -10.09 7.32
CA LEU A 49 -10.50 -10.26 6.78
C LEU A 49 -10.45 -10.27 5.25
N ALA A 50 -11.27 -11.11 4.64
CA ALA A 50 -11.47 -11.18 3.21
C ALA A 50 -12.97 -11.10 2.89
N ARG A 51 -13.32 -10.49 1.77
CA ARG A 51 -14.72 -10.32 1.36
C ARG A 51 -14.92 -10.63 -0.11
N ASP A 52 -16.03 -11.28 -0.39
CA ASP A 52 -16.62 -11.36 -1.72
C ASP A 52 -18.08 -10.82 -1.63
N PRO A 53 -18.94 -10.95 -2.67
CA PRO A 53 -20.29 -10.41 -2.56
C PRO A 53 -21.20 -11.19 -1.58
N SER A 54 -20.76 -12.32 -1.02
CA SER A 54 -21.49 -13.09 -0.01
C SER A 54 -21.29 -12.53 1.42
N GLY A 55 -20.19 -11.83 1.68
CA GLY A 55 -19.92 -11.22 2.98
C GLY A 55 -18.45 -11.21 3.35
N TRP A 56 -18.17 -10.80 4.59
CA TRP A 56 -16.84 -10.86 5.18
C TRP A 56 -16.62 -12.23 5.83
N VAL A 57 -15.41 -12.75 5.66
CA VAL A 57 -14.88 -13.93 6.35
C VAL A 57 -13.54 -13.57 6.97
N ARG A 58 -13.16 -14.30 8.01
CA ARG A 58 -11.82 -14.23 8.59
C ARG A 58 -10.93 -15.31 7.97
N LEU A 59 -9.72 -14.93 7.57
CA LEU A 59 -8.72 -15.88 7.10
C LEU A 59 -7.85 -16.38 8.25
N VAL A 60 -7.58 -17.67 8.26
CA VAL A 60 -6.61 -18.31 9.18
C VAL A 60 -5.79 -19.34 8.43
N VAL A 61 -4.58 -19.62 8.92
CA VAL A 61 -3.75 -20.71 8.42
C VAL A 61 -3.62 -21.80 9.48
N THR A 62 -4.13 -22.99 9.17
CA THR A 62 -4.09 -24.15 10.07
C THR A 62 -3.76 -25.43 9.31
N GLY A 63 -2.89 -26.26 9.88
CA GLY A 63 -2.44 -27.49 9.22
C GLY A 63 -1.80 -27.25 7.84
N GLY A 64 -1.21 -26.07 7.62
CA GLY A 64 -0.62 -25.69 6.34
C GLY A 64 -1.63 -25.40 5.22
N ARG A 65 -2.87 -25.05 5.55
CA ARG A 65 -3.93 -24.64 4.62
C ARG A 65 -4.57 -23.34 5.07
N ILE A 66 -5.05 -22.55 4.12
CA ILE A 66 -5.87 -21.38 4.39
C ILE A 66 -7.31 -21.84 4.60
N ALA A 67 -7.97 -21.35 5.64
CA ALA A 67 -9.39 -21.51 5.88
C ALA A 67 -10.07 -20.15 6.00
N ALA A 68 -11.29 -20.05 5.47
CA ALA A 68 -12.20 -18.94 5.72
C ALA A 68 -13.18 -19.33 6.83
N ILE A 69 -13.30 -18.49 7.86
CA ILE A 69 -14.21 -18.68 8.99
C ILE A 69 -15.23 -17.55 8.95
N ASP A 70 -16.51 -17.89 9.10
CA ASP A 70 -17.58 -16.90 9.22
C ASP A 70 -17.28 -15.92 10.36
N THR A 71 -17.51 -14.65 10.12
CA THR A 71 -17.29 -13.58 11.11
C THR A 71 -18.41 -12.56 11.04
N GLU A 72 -18.77 -12.01 12.20
CA GLU A 72 -19.61 -10.81 12.28
C GLU A 72 -18.76 -9.52 12.22
N GLU A 73 -17.43 -9.66 12.25
CA GLU A 73 -16.51 -8.55 12.16
C GLU A 73 -16.56 -7.92 10.77
N VAL A 74 -16.74 -6.60 10.75
CA VAL A 74 -16.69 -5.79 9.54
C VAL A 74 -15.58 -4.78 9.73
N PRO A 75 -14.70 -4.58 8.74
CA PRO A 75 -13.64 -3.60 8.85
C PRO A 75 -14.18 -2.22 9.18
N TYR A 76 -13.45 -1.51 10.03
CA TYR A 76 -13.77 -0.15 10.33
C TYR A 76 -13.69 0.71 9.06
N GLN A 77 -14.79 1.39 8.75
CA GLN A 77 -14.84 2.42 7.71
C GLN A 77 -15.19 3.74 8.37
N GLU A 78 -14.31 4.73 8.23
CA GLU A 78 -14.62 6.07 8.72
C GLU A 78 -15.82 6.64 7.97
N ARG A 79 -16.84 7.02 8.73
CA ARG A 79 -18.03 7.67 8.22
C ARG A 79 -17.97 9.15 8.53
N ASN A 80 -18.49 9.97 7.61
CA ASN A 80 -18.65 11.41 7.78
C ASN A 80 -17.34 12.21 7.95
N VAL A 81 -16.24 11.79 7.30
CA VAL A 81 -15.03 12.59 7.25
C VAL A 81 -15.29 13.84 6.40
N PRO A 82 -15.19 15.06 6.94
CA PRO A 82 -15.61 16.25 6.22
C PRO A 82 -14.83 16.44 4.91
N GLY A 83 -15.57 16.50 3.80
CA GLY A 83 -15.05 16.82 2.48
C GLY A 83 -14.11 15.79 1.86
N ILE A 84 -13.95 14.60 2.47
CA ILE A 84 -13.12 13.52 1.93
C ILE A 84 -13.56 13.14 0.52
N ILE A 85 -12.61 12.86 -0.37
CA ILE A 85 -12.92 12.37 -1.72
C ILE A 85 -13.36 10.89 -1.69
N PRO A 86 -14.10 10.40 -2.72
CA PRO A 86 -14.46 8.99 -2.82
C PRO A 86 -13.22 8.07 -2.78
N GLY A 87 -13.33 6.92 -2.13
CA GLY A 87 -12.24 5.93 -2.06
C GLY A 87 -11.05 6.29 -1.18
N ALA A 88 -10.92 7.55 -0.74
CA ALA A 88 -9.79 7.96 0.10
C ALA A 88 -9.88 7.44 1.54
N MET A 89 -8.70 7.20 2.11
CA MET A 89 -8.49 6.77 3.48
C MET A 89 -7.96 7.92 4.33
N VAL A 90 -8.22 7.83 5.64
CA VAL A 90 -7.68 8.76 6.64
C VAL A 90 -6.43 8.14 7.23
N ALA A 91 -5.29 8.79 7.00
CA ALA A 91 -4.05 8.40 7.65
C ALA A 91 -4.04 8.89 9.09
N ARG A 92 -3.49 8.07 9.99
CA ARG A 92 -3.46 8.34 11.43
C ARG A 92 -2.05 8.17 11.96
N SER A 93 -1.71 8.94 12.99
CA SER A 93 -0.46 8.78 13.71
C SER A 93 -0.67 9.01 15.20
N ASN A 94 0.36 8.73 16.01
CA ASN A 94 0.38 9.01 17.44
C ASN A 94 1.07 10.35 17.79
N GLY A 95 1.59 11.08 16.80
CA GLY A 95 2.23 12.39 16.99
C GLY A 95 1.24 13.56 17.10
N ASP A 96 1.75 14.78 16.92
CA ASP A 96 0.95 16.01 16.93
C ASP A 96 -0.06 16.07 15.79
N ILE A 97 0.31 15.53 14.62
CA ILE A 97 -0.63 15.24 13.54
C ILE A 97 -1.41 13.98 13.93
N ALA A 98 -2.66 14.14 14.37
CA ALA A 98 -3.52 13.03 14.74
C ALA A 98 -4.04 12.28 13.50
N ALA A 99 -4.39 13.02 12.44
CA ALA A 99 -4.83 12.43 11.18
C ALA A 99 -4.63 13.35 9.98
N ALA A 100 -4.62 12.78 8.77
CA ALA A 100 -4.61 13.51 7.52
C ALA A 100 -5.49 12.83 6.46
N TRP A 101 -6.17 13.60 5.60
CA TRP A 101 -6.99 13.08 4.51
C TRP A 101 -7.08 14.03 3.33
N LEU A 102 -7.43 13.47 2.17
CA LEU A 102 -7.56 14.18 0.91
C LEU A 102 -9.01 14.59 0.69
N ALA A 103 -9.22 15.87 0.34
CA ALA A 103 -10.52 16.51 0.36
C ALA A 103 -10.74 17.45 -0.83
N ALA A 104 -11.94 18.03 -0.88
CA ALA A 104 -12.37 18.96 -1.92
C ALA A 104 -12.32 18.31 -3.32
N PRO A 105 -13.23 17.37 -3.62
CA PRO A 105 -13.24 16.62 -4.88
C PRO A 105 -13.31 17.57 -6.09
N THR A 106 -12.54 17.27 -7.12
CA THR A 106 -12.50 18.03 -8.36
C THR A 106 -12.31 17.10 -9.57
N ASP A 107 -12.86 17.51 -10.71
CA ASP A 107 -12.78 16.86 -12.01
C ASP A 107 -11.77 17.55 -12.96
N ARG A 108 -10.86 18.39 -12.43
CA ARG A 108 -9.93 19.18 -13.27
C ARG A 108 -8.79 18.36 -13.87
N TYR A 109 -8.59 17.12 -13.41
CA TYR A 109 -7.56 16.21 -13.89
C TYR A 109 -8.14 14.80 -14.00
N ARG A 110 -8.78 14.50 -15.13
CA ARG A 110 -9.55 13.28 -15.35
C ARG A 110 -8.65 12.16 -15.88
N HIS A 111 -7.74 11.66 -15.05
CA HIS A 111 -6.83 10.59 -15.46
C HIS A 111 -7.50 9.21 -15.39
N GLY A 112 -8.36 8.97 -14.39
CA GLY A 112 -9.04 7.67 -14.25
C GLY A 112 -8.18 6.61 -13.54
N VAL A 113 -6.97 6.94 -13.10
CA VAL A 113 -6.01 5.94 -12.63
C VAL A 113 -6.49 5.26 -11.35
N LEU A 114 -7.21 5.99 -10.49
CA LEU A 114 -7.72 5.54 -9.18
C LEU A 114 -9.11 4.88 -9.26
N GLY A 115 -9.65 4.67 -10.46
CA GLY A 115 -10.94 4.01 -10.70
C GLY A 115 -12.12 4.96 -10.89
N ASP A 116 -11.95 6.25 -10.60
CA ASP A 116 -12.84 7.32 -11.03
C ASP A 116 -12.05 8.51 -11.59
N GLU A 117 -12.73 9.59 -11.97
CA GLU A 117 -12.12 10.80 -12.51
C GLU A 117 -12.10 11.95 -11.50
N ILE A 118 -12.17 11.64 -10.20
CA ILE A 118 -12.24 12.60 -9.10
C ILE A 118 -10.92 12.61 -8.33
N GLU A 119 -10.30 13.79 -8.29
CA GLU A 119 -9.06 13.99 -7.55
C GLU A 119 -9.26 15.00 -6.42
N ALA A 120 -8.32 15.04 -5.46
CA ALA A 120 -8.40 15.98 -4.35
C ALA A 120 -7.78 17.35 -4.69
N GLY A 121 -8.50 18.41 -4.35
CA GLY A 121 -8.01 19.79 -4.40
C GLY A 121 -7.36 20.25 -3.10
N GLU A 122 -7.52 19.51 -2.00
CA GLU A 122 -7.11 19.93 -0.66
C GLU A 122 -6.54 18.77 0.17
N LEU A 123 -5.48 19.05 0.92
CA LEU A 123 -5.01 18.21 2.02
C LEU A 123 -5.55 18.78 3.33
N ARG A 124 -6.16 17.94 4.16
CA ARG A 124 -6.61 18.28 5.51
C ARG A 124 -5.78 17.55 6.55
N VAL A 125 -5.46 18.25 7.63
CA VAL A 125 -4.64 17.75 8.73
C VAL A 125 -5.35 18.05 10.05
N LEU A 126 -5.73 17.01 10.78
CA LEU A 126 -6.26 17.10 12.14
C LEU A 126 -5.10 17.02 13.12
N MET A 127 -4.94 18.07 13.91
CA MET A 127 -3.99 18.13 15.02
C MET A 127 -4.57 17.43 16.25
N ARG A 128 -3.70 16.96 17.14
CA ARG A 128 -4.08 16.30 18.41
C ARG A 128 -4.93 17.18 19.33
N ASP A 129 -4.75 18.49 19.24
CA ASP A 129 -5.54 19.49 19.97
C ASP A 129 -6.95 19.73 19.38
N GLY A 130 -7.31 19.02 18.31
CA GLY A 130 -8.63 19.10 17.65
C GLY A 130 -8.72 20.13 16.52
N ARG A 131 -7.71 20.97 16.30
CA ARG A 131 -7.71 21.90 15.16
C ARG A 131 -7.59 21.13 13.85
N THR A 132 -8.39 21.52 12.85
CA THR A 132 -8.24 21.03 11.48
C THR A 132 -7.64 22.13 10.61
N LEU A 133 -6.43 21.87 10.10
CA LEU A 133 -5.73 22.73 9.17
C LEU A 133 -5.92 22.22 7.74
N ARG A 134 -5.74 23.10 6.74
CA ARG A 134 -5.94 22.75 5.33
C ARG A 134 -4.90 23.39 4.42
N HIS A 135 -4.58 22.70 3.34
CA HIS A 135 -3.78 23.21 2.23
C HIS A 135 -4.48 22.90 0.91
N ALA A 136 -4.92 23.93 0.19
CA ALA A 136 -5.49 23.78 -1.15
C ALA A 136 -4.39 23.95 -2.21
N VAL A 137 -4.31 23.01 -3.15
CA VAL A 137 -3.35 23.10 -4.27
C VAL A 137 -3.85 24.07 -5.35
N PRO A 138 -2.94 24.80 -6.04
CA PRO A 138 -3.31 25.67 -7.15
C PRO A 138 -4.03 24.91 -8.28
N ARG A 139 -4.75 25.64 -9.14
CA ARG A 139 -5.60 25.05 -10.19
C ARG A 139 -4.86 24.26 -11.27
N ASP A 140 -3.54 24.36 -11.31
CA ASP A 140 -2.66 23.66 -12.25
C ASP A 140 -2.26 22.24 -11.78
N SER A 141 -2.76 21.79 -10.63
CA SER A 141 -2.41 20.48 -10.06
C SER A 141 -3.53 19.90 -9.21
N VAL A 142 -3.43 18.64 -8.83
CA VAL A 142 -4.33 17.92 -7.90
C VAL A 142 -3.50 17.02 -6.99
N PHE A 143 -4.06 16.54 -5.89
CA PHE A 143 -3.57 15.34 -5.23
C PHE A 143 -4.21 14.13 -5.90
N GLU A 144 -3.42 13.39 -6.68
CA GLU A 144 -3.83 12.16 -7.36
C GLU A 144 -3.34 10.98 -6.52
N ASP A 145 -4.01 10.81 -5.39
CA ASP A 145 -3.69 9.88 -4.32
C ASP A 145 -4.99 9.59 -3.53
N LEU A 146 -5.03 8.50 -2.77
CA LEU A 146 -6.17 8.16 -1.91
C LEU A 146 -5.78 8.09 -0.44
N GLU A 147 -4.50 8.01 -0.11
CA GLU A 147 -4.06 7.81 1.27
C GLU A 147 -2.82 8.67 1.55
N PRO A 148 -2.93 9.76 2.33
CA PRO A 148 -1.74 10.44 2.82
C PRO A 148 -0.87 9.50 3.64
N ARG A 149 0.44 9.72 3.71
CA ARG A 149 1.33 9.01 4.64
C ARG A 149 1.86 9.99 5.68
N ILE A 150 1.91 9.60 6.95
CA ILE A 150 2.41 10.45 8.05
C ILE A 150 3.70 9.84 8.58
N ALA A 151 4.83 10.53 8.42
CA ALA A 151 6.15 10.05 8.82
C ALA A 151 7.11 11.22 9.03
N ASP A 152 8.10 11.03 9.90
CA ASP A 152 9.20 11.98 10.08
C ASP A 152 10.22 11.76 8.94
N ILE A 153 10.21 12.68 7.97
CA ILE A 153 11.03 12.59 6.76
C ILE A 153 12.38 13.26 6.95
N ASP A 154 12.52 14.14 7.94
CA ASP A 154 13.72 14.95 8.13
C ASP A 154 14.49 14.71 9.43
N GLY A 155 13.98 13.82 10.26
CA GLY A 155 14.60 13.33 11.48
C GLY A 155 14.53 14.33 12.63
N ASP A 156 13.66 15.34 12.57
CA ASP A 156 13.50 16.33 13.64
C ASP A 156 12.58 15.86 14.79
N GLY A 157 11.95 14.69 14.65
CA GLY A 157 11.01 14.10 15.60
C GLY A 157 9.55 14.54 15.42
N GLN A 158 9.25 15.42 14.48
CA GLN A 158 7.90 15.82 14.10
C GLN A 158 7.55 15.20 12.74
N PRO A 159 6.37 14.58 12.60
CA PRO A 159 6.02 13.96 11.33
C PRO A 159 5.52 14.99 10.30
N GLU A 160 5.89 14.76 9.05
CA GLU A 160 5.29 15.37 7.86
C GLU A 160 4.17 14.52 7.28
N VAL A 161 3.42 15.11 6.35
CA VAL A 161 2.46 14.43 5.49
C VAL A 161 3.00 14.30 4.07
N VAL A 162 3.11 13.08 3.57
CA VAL A 162 3.54 12.73 2.21
C VAL A 162 2.32 12.39 1.36
N VAL A 163 2.26 12.96 0.15
CA VAL A 163 1.17 12.77 -0.82
C VAL A 163 1.70 12.75 -2.26
N VAL A 164 0.95 12.13 -3.16
CA VAL A 164 1.19 12.27 -4.61
C VAL A 164 0.44 13.48 -5.17
N ARG A 165 1.17 14.42 -5.77
CA ARG A 165 0.64 15.61 -6.43
C ARG A 165 0.86 15.51 -7.94
N SER A 166 -0.22 15.60 -8.72
CA SER A 166 -0.17 15.57 -10.18
C SER A 166 -0.41 16.93 -10.79
N TYR A 167 0.49 17.34 -11.67
CA TYR A 167 0.43 18.59 -12.41
C TYR A 167 -0.24 18.37 -13.77
N LEU A 168 -1.17 19.26 -14.12
CA LEU A 168 -1.95 19.18 -15.35
C LEU A 168 -1.08 19.13 -16.62
N ASN A 169 0.13 19.70 -16.59
CA ASN A 169 1.05 19.77 -17.71
C ASN A 169 2.37 18.97 -17.51
N ALA A 170 2.60 18.38 -16.33
CA ALA A 170 3.92 17.81 -15.99
C ALA A 170 3.87 16.46 -15.26
N GLY A 171 2.69 15.92 -14.95
CA GLY A 171 2.53 14.61 -14.31
C GLY A 171 2.77 14.63 -12.80
N ALA A 172 2.84 13.44 -12.21
CA ALA A 172 2.96 13.24 -10.77
C ALA A 172 4.34 13.62 -10.20
N ALA A 173 4.34 14.05 -8.94
CA ALA A 173 5.48 14.20 -8.07
C ALA A 173 5.08 13.81 -6.64
N VAL A 174 6.04 13.31 -5.85
CA VAL A 174 5.86 13.23 -4.40
C VAL A 174 6.02 14.63 -3.81
N ALA A 175 5.11 15.01 -2.92
CA ALA A 175 5.15 16.26 -2.16
C ALA A 175 5.07 15.99 -0.66
N VAL A 176 5.82 16.77 0.12
CA VAL A 176 5.91 16.67 1.58
C VAL A 176 5.40 17.96 2.20
N PHE A 177 4.50 17.85 3.18
CA PHE A 177 3.88 18.96 3.88
C PHE A 177 4.15 18.87 5.38
N ALA A 178 4.57 19.98 5.98
CA ALA A 178 4.73 20.11 7.42
C ALA A 178 3.68 21.07 7.99
N VAL A 179 3.34 20.88 9.26
CA VAL A 179 2.55 21.85 10.02
C VAL A 179 3.49 22.86 10.67
N ARG A 180 3.33 24.14 10.35
CA ARG A 180 4.09 25.25 10.94
C ARG A 180 3.13 26.28 11.52
N GLY A 181 2.97 26.26 12.84
CA GLY A 181 2.00 27.10 13.54
C GLY A 181 0.56 26.73 13.17
N GLU A 182 -0.10 27.58 12.37
CA GLU A 182 -1.48 27.37 11.90
C GLU A 182 -1.56 27.03 10.40
N ALA A 183 -0.42 26.78 9.75
CA ALA A 183 -0.37 26.52 8.32
C ALA A 183 0.16 25.12 8.01
N VAL A 184 -0.45 24.48 7.02
CA VAL A 184 0.11 23.29 6.35
C VAL A 184 0.89 23.79 5.14
N THR A 185 2.21 23.60 5.15
CA THR A 185 3.14 24.19 4.18
C THR A 185 3.89 23.09 3.44
N GLN A 186 3.97 23.17 2.12
CA GLN A 186 4.82 22.28 1.33
C GLN A 186 6.29 22.57 1.67
N VAL A 187 6.99 21.60 2.23
CA VAL A 187 8.39 21.74 2.67
C VAL A 187 9.39 21.05 1.75
N ALA A 188 8.95 20.06 0.97
CA ALA A 188 9.78 19.44 -0.05
C ALA A 188 8.94 18.89 -1.21
N GLN A 189 9.58 18.68 -2.37
CA GLN A 189 8.95 18.02 -3.52
C GLN A 189 9.99 17.36 -4.44
N ALA A 190 9.60 16.26 -5.05
CA ALA A 190 10.29 15.70 -6.21
C ALA A 190 10.05 16.54 -7.47
N ARG A 191 10.92 16.36 -8.48
CA ARG A 191 10.62 16.86 -9.83
C ARG A 191 9.43 16.08 -10.40
N PRO A 192 8.44 16.75 -11.02
CA PRO A 192 7.39 16.05 -11.76
C PRO A 192 7.97 15.17 -12.85
N ILE A 193 7.34 14.02 -13.08
CA ILE A 193 7.86 12.97 -13.98
C ILE A 193 7.71 13.30 -15.48
N GLY A 194 7.27 14.52 -15.80
CA GLY A 194 7.56 15.22 -17.04
C GLY A 194 6.42 15.32 -18.04
N SER A 195 5.34 14.56 -17.91
CA SER A 195 4.19 14.63 -18.84
C SER A 195 2.86 14.39 -18.13
N PRO A 196 1.76 15.01 -18.59
CA PRO A 196 0.41 14.73 -18.08
C PRO A 196 0.09 13.24 -18.12
N TYR A 197 -0.77 12.79 -17.21
CA TYR A 197 -1.23 11.40 -17.11
C TYR A 197 -0.08 10.39 -16.89
N ARG A 198 1.07 10.88 -16.44
CA ARG A 198 2.10 10.05 -15.84
C ARG A 198 1.90 10.10 -14.34
N TRP A 199 1.80 8.92 -13.75
CA TRP A 199 1.56 8.73 -12.33
C TRP A 199 2.65 7.86 -11.69
N LEU A 200 2.73 7.94 -10.36
CA LEU A 200 3.61 7.13 -9.52
C LEU A 200 2.83 6.69 -8.29
N ASN A 201 3.23 5.59 -7.67
CA ASN A 201 2.55 5.08 -6.49
C ASN A 201 3.56 4.78 -5.37
N PRO A 202 3.36 5.30 -4.14
CA PRO A 202 4.21 4.96 -3.01
C PRO A 202 4.22 3.48 -2.66
N VAL A 203 5.36 3.02 -2.15
CA VAL A 203 5.59 1.67 -1.60
C VAL A 203 5.75 1.73 -0.09
N GLY A 204 6.44 2.74 0.42
CA GLY A 204 6.66 2.88 1.86
C GLY A 204 7.58 4.03 2.19
N ILE A 205 7.76 4.27 3.49
CA ILE A 205 8.62 5.31 4.03
C ILE A 205 9.46 4.70 5.14
N ALA A 206 10.77 4.58 4.93
CA ALA A 206 11.72 3.98 5.84
C ALA A 206 13.16 4.21 5.36
N ASP A 207 14.15 3.85 6.18
CA ASP A 207 15.57 3.74 5.82
C ASP A 207 15.79 2.48 4.96
N PHE A 208 15.54 2.59 3.66
CA PHE A 208 15.54 1.43 2.74
C PHE A 208 16.94 1.07 2.25
N ASP A 209 17.90 1.99 2.33
CA ASP A 209 19.27 1.75 1.94
C ASP A 209 20.23 1.51 3.13
N GLY A 210 19.77 1.74 4.35
CA GLY A 210 20.51 1.49 5.59
C GLY A 210 21.56 2.56 5.92
N ASP A 211 21.43 3.77 5.37
CA ASP A 211 22.32 4.90 5.66
C ASP A 211 21.92 5.69 6.94
N GLY A 212 20.75 5.37 7.51
CA GLY A 212 20.21 6.00 8.71
C GLY A 212 19.27 7.18 8.45
N LYS A 213 18.94 7.47 7.19
CA LYS A 213 17.93 8.48 6.82
C LYS A 213 16.63 7.81 6.38
N THR A 214 15.58 8.61 6.28
CA THR A 214 14.27 8.14 5.83
C THR A 214 14.10 8.43 4.34
N GLU A 215 13.84 7.40 3.55
CA GLU A 215 13.48 7.53 2.14
C GLU A 215 12.00 7.27 1.91
N ILE A 216 11.46 7.85 0.84
CA ILE A 216 10.14 7.49 0.31
C ILE A 216 10.37 6.57 -0.90
N ALA A 217 10.03 5.29 -0.75
CA ALA A 217 10.07 4.34 -1.86
C ALA A 217 8.83 4.50 -2.74
N ILE A 218 9.02 4.60 -4.05
CA ILE A 218 7.93 4.73 -5.03
C ILE A 218 8.15 3.83 -6.25
N ILE A 219 7.05 3.46 -6.90
CA ILE A 219 7.05 2.93 -8.27
C ILE A 219 6.62 4.04 -9.23
N GLU A 220 7.55 4.53 -10.05
CA GLU A 220 7.27 5.49 -11.11
C GLU A 220 6.70 4.77 -12.34
N THR A 221 5.55 5.25 -12.82
CA THR A 221 4.82 4.69 -13.97
C THR A 221 4.55 3.18 -13.83
N PRO A 222 3.83 2.73 -12.79
CA PRO A 222 3.64 1.30 -12.48
C PRO A 222 3.02 0.50 -13.63
N HIS A 223 2.30 1.13 -14.56
CA HIS A 223 1.67 0.46 -15.70
C HIS A 223 2.53 0.40 -16.97
N ILE A 224 3.71 1.03 -16.96
CA ILE A 224 4.55 1.21 -18.15
C ILE A 224 6.01 0.91 -17.83
N GLY A 225 6.66 1.82 -17.09
CA GLY A 225 8.10 1.73 -16.80
C GLY A 225 8.42 0.94 -15.53
N GLY A 226 7.56 1.01 -14.51
CA GLY A 226 7.71 0.24 -13.29
C GLY A 226 9.05 0.44 -12.58
N ARG A 227 9.50 1.68 -12.50
CA ARG A 227 10.82 2.02 -11.94
C ARG A 227 10.69 2.21 -10.43
N LEU A 228 11.37 1.37 -9.67
CA LEU A 228 11.55 1.53 -8.24
C LEU A 228 12.58 2.63 -7.98
N LYS A 229 12.19 3.63 -7.20
CA LYS A 229 13.06 4.74 -6.78
C LYS A 229 12.96 4.95 -5.28
N LEU A 230 14.07 5.38 -4.68
CA LEU A 230 14.10 5.91 -3.33
C LEU A 230 14.25 7.42 -3.40
N LEU A 231 13.43 8.14 -2.64
CA LEU A 231 13.44 9.60 -2.60
C LEU A 231 13.93 10.05 -1.23
N GLU A 232 15.12 10.64 -1.17
CA GLU A 232 15.71 11.24 0.02
C GLU A 232 15.45 12.76 0.03
N ARG A 233 15.13 13.32 1.19
CA ARG A 233 14.94 14.77 1.32
C ARG A 233 16.28 15.50 1.45
N GLN A 234 16.51 16.47 0.57
CA GLN A 234 17.63 17.41 0.65
C GLN A 234 17.11 18.85 0.62
N GLY A 235 16.97 19.45 1.80
CA GLY A 235 16.36 20.77 1.96
C GLY A 235 14.92 20.79 1.46
N ASN A 236 14.63 21.57 0.41
CA ASN A 236 13.28 21.67 -0.18
C ASN A 236 13.07 20.73 -1.38
N ALA A 237 14.04 19.87 -1.70
CA ALA A 237 13.94 18.90 -2.79
C ALA A 237 13.84 17.47 -2.25
N LEU A 238 13.16 16.61 -3.00
CA LEU A 238 13.33 15.17 -2.90
C LEU A 238 14.22 14.72 -4.06
N ILE A 239 15.37 14.14 -3.74
CA ILE A 239 16.34 13.62 -4.69
C ILE A 239 16.05 12.13 -4.86
N ALA A 240 15.92 11.69 -6.10
CA ALA A 240 15.53 10.32 -6.41
C ALA A 240 16.74 9.52 -6.89
N ASP A 241 17.00 8.41 -6.23
CA ASP A 241 17.92 7.37 -6.69
C ASP A 241 17.15 6.29 -7.45
N GLU A 242 17.67 5.92 -8.62
CA GLU A 242 17.08 4.86 -9.45
C GLU A 242 17.60 3.51 -8.99
N ILE A 243 16.74 2.73 -8.32
CA ILE A 243 17.12 1.45 -7.72
C ILE A 243 17.00 0.32 -8.73
N GLY A 244 15.91 0.30 -9.51
CA GLY A 244 15.72 -0.70 -10.55
C GLY A 244 14.36 -0.62 -11.23
N ASP A 245 14.07 -1.61 -12.06
CA ASP A 245 12.90 -1.64 -12.93
C ASP A 245 12.14 -2.97 -12.88
N GLY A 246 11.03 -3.01 -13.60
CA GLY A 246 10.22 -4.21 -13.76
C GLY A 246 9.28 -4.49 -12.60
N PHE A 247 8.76 -3.45 -11.93
CA PHE A 247 7.85 -3.55 -10.78
C PHE A 247 6.50 -2.85 -11.01
N SER A 248 5.42 -3.47 -10.54
CA SER A 248 4.08 -2.88 -10.61
C SER A 248 3.32 -3.13 -9.31
N ASN A 249 3.12 -2.09 -8.51
CA ASN A 249 2.32 -2.14 -7.27
C ASN A 249 0.89 -1.61 -7.44
N HIS A 250 0.37 -1.53 -8.68
CA HIS A 250 -0.95 -0.99 -8.96
C HIS A 250 -1.60 -1.59 -10.23
N VAL A 251 -2.93 -1.72 -10.22
CA VAL A 251 -3.75 -2.03 -11.41
C VAL A 251 -4.46 -0.77 -11.86
N ILE A 252 -4.31 -0.39 -13.13
CA ILE A 252 -4.95 0.82 -13.67
C ILE A 252 -6.47 0.79 -13.46
N GLY A 253 -7.04 1.90 -12.97
CA GLY A 253 -8.47 2.01 -12.67
C GLY A 253 -8.89 1.35 -11.36
N SER A 254 -7.95 1.08 -10.45
CA SER A 254 -8.23 0.52 -9.13
C SER A 254 -8.03 1.57 -8.04
N ALA A 255 -8.85 1.53 -7.00
CA ALA A 255 -8.61 2.31 -5.78
C ALA A 255 -7.60 1.63 -4.83
N ALA A 256 -7.18 0.40 -5.13
CA ALA A 256 -6.23 -0.36 -4.32
C ALA A 256 -4.78 0.10 -4.56
N LEU A 257 -4.25 0.94 -3.67
CA LEU A 257 -2.88 1.47 -3.77
C LEU A 257 -1.79 0.54 -3.23
N SER A 258 -2.15 -0.44 -2.39
CA SER A 258 -1.20 -1.20 -1.57
C SER A 258 -0.89 -2.59 -2.12
N MET A 259 -0.64 -2.76 -3.42
CA MET A 259 -0.19 -4.05 -3.96
C MET A 259 1.33 -4.26 -3.74
N HIS A 260 1.76 -4.08 -2.50
CA HIS A 260 3.13 -4.24 -2.03
C HIS A 260 3.11 -4.44 -0.52
N ALA A 261 4.22 -4.90 0.05
CA ALA A 261 4.42 -4.93 1.49
C ALA A 261 5.85 -4.50 1.85
N VAL A 262 6.03 -3.93 3.04
CA VAL A 262 7.32 -3.50 3.57
C VAL A 262 7.55 -4.19 4.91
N PHE A 263 8.70 -4.83 5.06
CA PHE A 263 9.11 -5.56 6.26
C PHE A 263 10.59 -5.95 6.16
N ASP A 264 11.27 -6.15 7.28
CA ASP A 264 12.64 -6.71 7.29
C ASP A 264 12.56 -8.23 7.04
N TRP A 265 12.83 -8.69 5.81
CA TRP A 265 12.71 -10.08 5.38
C TRP A 265 13.82 -10.96 5.93
N ASN A 266 15.05 -10.43 5.90
CA ASN A 266 16.27 -11.17 6.18
C ASN A 266 16.82 -10.94 7.61
N ALA A 267 16.10 -10.18 8.43
CA ALA A 267 16.44 -9.83 9.81
C ALA A 267 17.76 -9.06 9.94
N ASP A 268 18.11 -8.24 8.95
CA ASP A 268 19.32 -7.42 8.95
C ASP A 268 19.13 -5.99 9.50
N GLY A 269 17.89 -5.65 9.85
CA GLY A 269 17.50 -4.35 10.39
C GLY A 269 17.16 -3.29 9.33
N VAL A 270 17.33 -3.59 8.04
CA VAL A 270 16.94 -2.72 6.92
C VAL A 270 15.61 -3.22 6.35
N PRO A 271 14.56 -2.37 6.24
CA PRO A 271 13.31 -2.78 5.64
C PRO A 271 13.46 -3.22 4.18
N ASP A 272 12.90 -4.39 3.86
CA ASP A 272 12.79 -4.92 2.51
C ASP A 272 11.38 -4.67 1.95
N MET A 273 11.23 -4.90 0.64
CA MET A 273 10.00 -4.65 -0.09
C MET A 273 9.56 -5.90 -0.85
N ALA A 274 8.31 -6.34 -0.65
CA ALA A 274 7.65 -7.31 -1.50
C ALA A 274 6.80 -6.58 -2.54
N ILE A 275 7.22 -6.62 -3.81
CA ILE A 275 6.58 -5.88 -4.90
C ILE A 275 6.34 -6.84 -6.08
N PRO A 276 5.15 -6.83 -6.71
CA PRO A 276 4.92 -7.63 -7.91
C PRO A 276 5.83 -7.19 -9.05
N SER A 277 6.20 -8.15 -9.91
CA SER A 277 6.80 -7.85 -11.21
C SER A 277 5.89 -6.96 -12.07
N GLN A 278 6.43 -6.38 -13.15
CA GLN A 278 5.68 -5.50 -14.05
C GLN A 278 4.40 -6.15 -14.61
N ASN A 279 4.47 -7.43 -14.95
CA ASN A 279 3.32 -8.23 -15.41
C ASN A 279 2.47 -8.80 -14.25
N ARG A 280 2.86 -8.52 -13.00
CA ARG A 280 2.29 -8.96 -11.73
C ARG A 280 2.19 -10.47 -11.56
N ARG A 281 2.92 -11.26 -12.34
CA ARG A 281 2.92 -12.73 -12.29
C ARG A 281 4.00 -13.31 -11.38
N SER A 282 4.77 -12.46 -10.71
CA SER A 282 5.65 -12.90 -9.63
C SER A 282 5.64 -11.87 -8.51
N LEU A 283 5.68 -12.33 -7.26
CA LEU A 283 6.01 -11.48 -6.12
C LEU A 283 7.53 -11.50 -5.96
N ARG A 284 8.17 -10.32 -5.97
CA ARG A 284 9.62 -10.17 -5.81
C ARG A 284 9.86 -9.54 -4.44
N VAL A 285 10.59 -10.22 -3.57
CA VAL A 285 11.08 -9.65 -2.32
C VAL A 285 12.48 -9.09 -2.59
N VAL A 286 12.65 -7.79 -2.38
CA VAL A 286 13.86 -7.07 -2.75
C VAL A 286 14.32 -6.17 -1.60
N THR A 287 15.63 -6.04 -1.47
CA THR A 287 16.26 -5.03 -0.61
C THR A 287 16.91 -3.95 -1.48
N ALA A 288 17.00 -2.74 -0.96
CA ALA A 288 17.76 -1.64 -1.55
C ALA A 288 19.02 -1.29 -0.75
N ARG A 289 19.39 -2.12 0.24
CA ARG A 289 20.52 -1.89 1.14
C ARG A 289 21.81 -1.52 0.38
N GLY A 290 22.43 -0.42 0.81
CA GLY A 290 23.61 0.16 0.18
C GLY A 290 23.34 0.79 -1.19
N GLY A 291 22.09 1.24 -1.44
CA GLY A 291 21.65 1.89 -2.66
C GLY A 291 21.56 0.95 -3.87
N LYS A 292 21.41 -0.35 -3.64
CA LYS A 292 21.44 -1.38 -4.70
C LYS A 292 20.28 -2.34 -4.58
N LEU A 293 19.62 -2.60 -5.71
CA LEU A 293 18.61 -3.63 -5.80
C LEU A 293 19.25 -5.03 -5.67
N VAL A 294 18.84 -5.77 -4.64
CA VAL A 294 19.11 -7.20 -4.52
C VAL A 294 17.79 -7.93 -4.34
N GLU A 295 17.55 -8.94 -5.17
CA GLU A 295 16.38 -9.81 -5.05
C GLU A 295 16.67 -10.93 -4.03
N LEU A 296 15.95 -10.89 -2.92
CA LEU A 296 16.06 -11.84 -1.82
C LEU A 296 15.20 -13.09 -2.06
N ALA A 297 14.03 -12.92 -2.68
CA ALA A 297 13.15 -14.02 -3.04
C ALA A 297 12.28 -13.67 -4.25
N ARG A 298 11.82 -14.72 -4.94
CA ARG A 298 10.84 -14.63 -6.03
C ARG A 298 9.83 -15.76 -5.90
N ILE A 299 8.56 -15.40 -6.01
CA ILE A 299 7.44 -16.34 -6.01
C ILE A 299 6.68 -16.16 -7.32
N ASP A 300 6.73 -17.16 -8.19
CA ASP A 300 6.03 -17.14 -9.47
C ASP A 300 4.58 -17.63 -9.34
N HIS A 301 3.69 -16.99 -10.10
CA HIS A 301 2.26 -17.26 -10.07
C HIS A 301 1.68 -17.56 -11.46
N PRO A 302 0.71 -18.49 -11.55
CA PRO A 302 0.00 -18.81 -12.80
C PRO A 302 -0.95 -17.69 -13.23
N HIS A 303 -1.28 -16.75 -12.34
CA HIS A 303 -2.16 -15.61 -12.59
C HIS A 303 -1.56 -14.32 -12.01
N ALA A 304 -2.00 -13.17 -12.50
CA ALA A 304 -1.50 -11.89 -12.02
C ALA A 304 -2.02 -11.60 -10.60
N ILE A 305 -1.16 -11.05 -9.75
CA ILE A 305 -1.53 -10.43 -8.47
C ILE A 305 -2.35 -9.18 -8.79
N VAL A 306 -3.51 -9.01 -8.16
CA VAL A 306 -4.45 -7.90 -8.46
C VAL A 306 -5.10 -7.27 -7.23
N ALA A 307 -5.01 -7.89 -6.06
CA ALA A 307 -5.52 -7.35 -4.81
C ALA A 307 -4.43 -6.63 -4.01
N PRO A 308 -4.78 -5.70 -3.09
CA PRO A 308 -3.85 -5.21 -2.08
C PRO A 308 -3.17 -6.36 -1.34
N MET A 309 -1.95 -6.10 -0.84
CA MET A 309 -1.31 -6.96 0.14
C MET A 309 -1.66 -6.45 1.53
N ILE A 310 -1.90 -7.38 2.44
CA ILE A 310 -2.13 -7.08 3.84
C ILE A 310 -1.25 -7.96 4.72
N LEU A 311 -0.75 -7.36 5.78
CA LEU A 311 0.06 -8.02 6.79
C LEU A 311 -0.83 -8.47 7.96
N GLY A 312 -0.56 -9.67 8.47
CA GLY A 312 -1.17 -10.15 9.72
C GLY A 312 -0.69 -11.56 10.07
N ASP A 313 -0.68 -11.89 11.36
CA ASP A 313 -0.29 -13.21 11.84
C ASP A 313 -1.43 -14.23 11.65
N LEU A 314 -1.41 -14.97 10.53
CA LEU A 314 -2.46 -15.94 10.21
C LEU A 314 -2.21 -17.31 10.85
N ASN A 315 -1.00 -17.57 11.32
CA ASN A 315 -0.57 -18.87 11.82
C ASN A 315 -0.34 -18.89 13.36
N GLY A 316 -0.37 -17.73 14.01
CA GLY A 316 -0.26 -17.56 15.46
C GLY A 316 1.18 -17.57 15.98
N ASN A 317 2.19 -17.33 15.15
CA ASN A 317 3.60 -17.33 15.57
C ASN A 317 4.11 -15.96 16.05
N GLY A 318 3.27 -14.93 16.02
CA GLY A 318 3.62 -13.55 16.40
C GLY A 318 4.42 -12.79 15.35
N VAL A 319 4.53 -13.32 14.12
CA VAL A 319 5.15 -12.66 12.96
C VAL A 319 4.09 -12.44 11.90
N ASP A 320 4.01 -11.23 11.34
CA ASP A 320 3.05 -10.95 10.29
C ASP A 320 3.37 -11.71 8.99
N ASP A 321 2.38 -12.43 8.47
CA ASP A 321 2.38 -13.07 7.17
C ASP A 321 1.93 -12.09 6.08
N VAL A 322 2.34 -12.31 4.83
CA VAL A 322 1.88 -11.48 3.69
C VAL A 322 0.71 -12.17 2.98
N VAL A 323 -0.47 -11.54 2.99
CA VAL A 323 -1.67 -12.05 2.33
C VAL A 323 -1.99 -11.23 1.10
N TYR A 324 -2.27 -11.91 -0.02
CA TYR A 324 -2.65 -11.28 -1.29
C TYR A 324 -3.49 -12.24 -2.13
N ALA A 325 -4.03 -11.76 -3.26
CA ALA A 325 -4.82 -12.58 -4.16
C ALA A 325 -4.45 -12.42 -5.63
N LEU A 326 -4.61 -13.52 -6.35
CA LEU A 326 -4.44 -13.61 -7.79
C LEU A 326 -5.76 -13.33 -8.52
N PHE A 327 -5.67 -13.06 -9.82
CA PHE A 327 -6.80 -12.69 -10.67
C PHE A 327 -7.92 -13.74 -10.73
N ASP A 328 -7.61 -15.02 -10.52
CA ASP A 328 -8.59 -16.11 -10.49
C ASP A 328 -9.32 -16.23 -9.13
N GLY A 329 -8.94 -15.42 -8.13
CA GLY A 329 -9.48 -15.49 -6.77
C GLY A 329 -8.67 -16.34 -5.81
N THR A 330 -7.56 -16.95 -6.27
CA THR A 330 -6.65 -17.69 -5.39
C THR A 330 -6.04 -16.76 -4.35
N VAL A 331 -6.24 -17.06 -3.07
CA VAL A 331 -5.57 -16.39 -1.95
C VAL A 331 -4.20 -17.02 -1.76
N CYS A 332 -3.19 -16.17 -1.64
CA CYS A 332 -1.82 -16.52 -1.35
C CYS A 332 -1.45 -15.97 0.03
N VAL A 333 -0.84 -16.81 0.87
CA VAL A 333 -0.26 -16.40 2.15
C VAL A 333 1.21 -16.79 2.14
N LEU A 334 2.08 -15.80 2.22
CA LEU A 334 3.52 -16.01 2.42
C LEU A 334 3.78 -16.04 3.92
N ILE A 335 3.93 -17.25 4.45
CA ILE A 335 4.19 -17.49 5.87
C ILE A 335 5.64 -17.16 6.17
N ARG A 336 5.84 -16.36 7.22
CA ARG A 336 7.16 -15.89 7.67
C ARG A 336 7.59 -16.52 9.00
#